data_AF-I1RH60-F1
#
_entry.id   AF-I1RH60-F1
#
_cell.length_a   1.000
_cell.length_b   1.000
_cell.length_c   1.000
_cell.angle_alpha   90.00
_cell.angle_beta   90.00
_cell.angle_gamma   90.00
#
_symmetry.space_group_name_H-M   'P 1'
#
loop_
_entity.id
_entity.type
_entity.pdbx_description
1 polymer ?
#
loop_
_entity_poly.entity_id
_entity_poly.type
_entity_poly.pdbx_seq_one_letter_code
_entity_poly.pdbx_strand_id
1 'polypeptide(L)'
;MGRVIIHAVRHAQGYHNLGEEFFNIVDPALTPLGEQQCEERRKASFQDQSKFKFIAASPMTRTIHTTCLIFNSALQKNDILAIPEAQEISDHNCDIGSPPAVLAERCIQNDWPVDLSLVSDGWTDKDLYGPNSPITGACAQRARTVRRILRERTNEMSRDTDEDVHIALVAHGSFLHYFSNDWEHSTLGCGTGWKNCETRRYVFQNDESDEDAWVVETDESRHARGLQGPAPSAEEQQKLYEKTMVGWVEQGLPDIRYYATALAHPRHEDQAKL
;
A
#
# COMPACT_ATOMS: atom_id res chain seq x y z
N MET A 1 17.66 -17.82 13.62
CA MET A 1 16.41 -17.05 13.82
C MET A 1 15.72 -16.92 12.49
N GLY A 2 14.48 -17.38 12.40
CA GLY A 2 13.67 -17.19 11.19
C GLY A 2 13.49 -15.71 10.88
N ARG A 3 13.36 -15.39 9.59
CA ARG A 3 13.20 -14.02 9.11
C ARG A 3 11.76 -13.57 9.23
N VAL A 4 11.56 -12.26 9.25
CA VAL A 4 10.24 -11.67 9.03
C VAL A 4 10.05 -11.50 7.51
N ILE A 5 9.08 -12.22 6.95
CA ILE A 5 8.67 -12.10 5.56
C ILE A 5 7.42 -11.22 5.48
N ILE A 6 7.56 -10.08 4.84
CA ILE A 6 6.48 -9.11 4.61
C ILE A 6 5.90 -9.38 3.23
N HIS A 7 4.63 -9.77 3.18
CA HIS A 7 3.86 -9.93 1.95
C HIS A 7 3.14 -8.63 1.66
N ALA A 8 3.73 -7.79 0.80
CA ALA A 8 3.09 -6.57 0.36
C ALA A 8 2.20 -6.88 -0.85
N VAL A 9 0.93 -6.49 -0.78
CA VAL A 9 -0.08 -6.79 -1.79
C VAL A 9 -0.71 -5.48 -2.27
N ARG A 10 -0.66 -5.22 -3.58
CA ARG A 10 -1.52 -4.17 -4.15
C ARG A 10 -2.96 -4.67 -4.13
N HIS A 11 -3.92 -3.83 -3.74
CA HIS A 11 -5.34 -4.16 -3.83
C HIS A 11 -5.73 -4.74 -5.21
N ALA A 12 -6.75 -5.58 -5.24
CA ALA A 12 -7.29 -6.09 -6.51
C ALA A 12 -8.07 -5.02 -7.28
N GLN A 13 -8.50 -5.30 -8.50
CA GLN A 13 -9.16 -4.31 -9.34
C GLN A 13 -10.39 -3.69 -8.62
N GLY A 14 -10.35 -2.38 -8.43
CA GLY A 14 -11.48 -1.57 -8.00
C GLY A 14 -12.16 -0.89 -9.18
N TYR A 15 -13.36 -0.34 -8.96
CA TYR A 15 -14.08 0.38 -10.01
C TYR A 15 -13.28 1.56 -10.59
N HIS A 16 -12.46 2.24 -9.79
CA HIS A 16 -11.56 3.29 -10.28
C HIS A 16 -10.51 2.79 -11.28
N ASN A 17 -10.19 1.49 -11.31
CA ASN A 17 -9.23 0.93 -12.27
C ASN A 17 -9.84 0.65 -13.65
N LEU A 18 -11.14 0.91 -13.84
CA LEU A 18 -11.80 0.70 -15.14
C LEU A 18 -11.53 1.84 -16.13
N GLY A 19 -11.13 3.02 -15.64
CA GLY A 19 -10.85 4.20 -16.45
C GLY A 19 -10.85 5.49 -15.62
N GLU A 20 -10.30 6.56 -16.19
CA GLU A 20 -10.20 7.88 -15.54
C GLU A 20 -11.58 8.47 -15.19
N GLU A 21 -12.62 8.12 -15.95
CA GLU A 21 -14.00 8.54 -15.68
C GLU A 21 -14.53 8.05 -14.31
N PHE A 22 -13.89 7.04 -13.73
CA PHE A 22 -14.23 6.48 -12.43
C PHE A 22 -13.40 7.04 -11.27
N PHE A 23 -12.46 7.96 -11.52
CA PHE A 23 -11.64 8.57 -10.46
C PHE A 23 -12.44 9.43 -9.49
N ASN A 24 -13.67 9.82 -9.86
CA ASN A 24 -14.57 10.60 -9.01
C ASN A 24 -15.32 9.75 -7.97
N ILE A 25 -15.29 8.42 -8.05
CA ILE A 25 -15.94 7.54 -7.07
C ILE A 25 -15.13 7.57 -5.78
N VAL A 26 -15.71 8.11 -4.70
CA VAL A 26 -15.06 8.09 -3.38
C VAL A 26 -15.01 6.67 -2.81
N ASP A 27 -13.85 6.30 -2.25
CA ASP A 27 -13.60 5.01 -1.59
C ASP A 27 -14.21 3.80 -2.32
N PRO A 28 -13.84 3.59 -3.60
CA PRO A 28 -14.48 2.64 -4.50
C PRO A 28 -14.31 1.19 -4.03
N ALA A 29 -15.36 0.40 -4.22
CA ALA A 29 -15.35 -1.04 -4.00
C ALA A 29 -14.52 -1.80 -5.06
N LEU A 30 -14.29 -3.09 -4.80
CA LEU A 30 -13.77 -4.02 -5.78
C LEU A 30 -14.79 -4.28 -6.89
N THR A 31 -14.29 -4.60 -8.09
CA THR A 31 -15.13 -5.16 -9.17
C THR A 31 -15.24 -6.68 -8.98
N PRO A 32 -16.21 -7.35 -9.65
CA PRO A 32 -16.24 -8.82 -9.66
C PRO A 32 -14.93 -9.45 -10.18
N LEU A 33 -14.26 -8.80 -11.13
CA LEU A 33 -12.92 -9.23 -11.57
C LEU A 33 -11.87 -9.07 -10.47
N GLY A 34 -11.94 -8.00 -9.67
CA GLY A 34 -11.09 -7.83 -8.49
C GLY A 34 -11.28 -8.94 -7.45
N GLU A 35 -12.52 -9.34 -7.19
CA GLU A 35 -12.81 -10.47 -6.29
C GLU A 35 -12.23 -11.78 -6.84
N GLN A 36 -12.36 -12.04 -8.15
CA GLN A 36 -11.74 -13.19 -8.80
C GLN A 36 -10.22 -13.17 -8.68
N GLN A 37 -9.58 -12.01 -8.88
CA GLN A 37 -8.13 -11.86 -8.71
C GLN A 37 -7.68 -12.21 -7.28
N CYS A 38 -8.47 -11.82 -6.27
CA CYS A 38 -8.18 -12.17 -4.86
C CYS A 38 -8.25 -13.68 -4.64
N GLU A 39 -9.28 -14.33 -5.19
CA GLU A 39 -9.46 -15.77 -5.09
C GLU A 39 -8.34 -16.56 -5.78
N GLU A 40 -7.94 -16.13 -6.98
CA GLU A 40 -6.81 -16.70 -7.71
C GLU A 40 -5.50 -16.51 -6.94
N ARG A 41 -5.27 -15.32 -6.38
CA ARG A 41 -4.09 -15.03 -5.55
C ARG A 41 -4.04 -15.91 -4.32
N ARG A 42 -5.17 -16.06 -3.61
CA ARG A 42 -5.28 -16.92 -2.44
C ARG A 42 -4.91 -18.37 -2.79
N LYS A 43 -5.49 -18.90 -3.87
CA LYS A 43 -5.19 -20.25 -4.37
C LYS A 43 -3.75 -20.42 -4.85
N ALA A 44 -3.14 -19.39 -5.42
CA ALA A 44 -1.79 -19.52 -5.99
C ALA A 44 -0.67 -19.36 -4.95
N SER A 45 -0.84 -18.47 -3.96
CA SER A 45 0.26 -18.03 -3.10
C SER A 45 -0.05 -18.08 -1.60
N PHE A 46 -1.32 -18.21 -1.21
CA PHE A 46 -1.74 -18.12 0.20
C PHE A 46 -2.71 -19.26 0.57
N GLN A 47 -2.45 -20.48 0.10
CA GLN A 47 -3.24 -21.66 0.48
C GLN A 47 -3.04 -22.01 1.95
N ASP A 48 -1.79 -22.01 2.40
CA ASP A 48 -1.44 -22.14 3.81
C ASP A 48 -1.24 -20.74 4.41
N GLN A 49 -2.11 -20.39 5.36
CA GLN A 49 -2.06 -19.12 6.06
C GLN A 49 -1.74 -19.29 7.55
N SER A 50 -1.39 -20.50 7.98
CA SER A 50 -1.14 -20.83 9.40
C SER A 50 0.05 -20.07 10.00
N LYS A 51 0.98 -19.64 9.15
CA LYS A 51 2.18 -18.88 9.52
C LYS A 51 1.98 -17.37 9.60
N PHE A 52 0.83 -16.84 9.15
CA PHE A 52 0.56 -15.41 9.26
C PHE A 52 0.27 -15.03 10.71
N LYS A 53 1.09 -14.12 11.24
CA LYS A 53 0.99 -13.63 12.62
C LYS A 53 0.43 -12.22 12.72
N PHE A 54 0.39 -11.49 11.61
CA PHE A 54 -0.10 -10.13 11.57
C PHE A 54 -0.54 -9.74 10.17
N ILE A 55 -1.67 -9.03 10.09
CA ILE A 55 -2.27 -8.58 8.85
C ILE A 55 -2.61 -7.11 9.01
N ALA A 56 -2.07 -6.28 8.12
CA ALA A 56 -2.37 -4.86 8.05
C ALA A 56 -2.90 -4.50 6.67
N ALA A 57 -3.72 -3.46 6.62
CA ALA A 57 -4.20 -2.89 5.36
C ALA A 57 -4.33 -1.38 5.48
N SER A 58 -4.34 -0.66 4.34
CA SER A 58 -4.88 0.70 4.37
C SER A 58 -6.38 0.65 4.75
N PRO A 59 -6.94 1.69 5.38
CA PRO A 59 -8.35 1.70 5.77
C PRO A 59 -9.32 1.85 4.59
N MET A 60 -8.82 1.95 3.35
CA MET A 60 -9.67 2.05 2.17
C MET A 60 -10.44 0.75 1.89
N THR A 61 -11.67 0.87 1.40
CA THR A 61 -12.59 -0.26 1.24
C THR A 61 -12.03 -1.34 0.33
N ARG A 62 -11.40 -0.96 -0.79
CA ARG A 62 -10.76 -1.91 -1.71
C ARG A 62 -9.60 -2.69 -1.08
N THR A 63 -8.84 -2.08 -0.17
CA THR A 63 -7.72 -2.76 0.52
C THR A 63 -8.25 -3.69 1.60
N ILE A 64 -9.24 -3.26 2.39
CA ILE A 64 -9.89 -4.11 3.40
C ILE A 64 -10.55 -5.32 2.73
N HIS A 65 -11.36 -5.10 1.69
CA HIS A 65 -12.05 -6.19 0.99
C HIS A 65 -11.04 -7.17 0.33
N THR A 66 -9.99 -6.66 -0.31
CA THR A 66 -8.90 -7.50 -0.84
C THR A 66 -8.27 -8.35 0.27
N THR A 67 -8.04 -7.76 1.44
CA THR A 67 -7.45 -8.45 2.59
C THR A 67 -8.35 -9.58 3.09
N CYS A 68 -9.64 -9.31 3.25
CA CYS A 68 -10.63 -10.31 3.68
C CYS A 68 -10.72 -11.49 2.71
N LEU A 69 -10.69 -11.23 1.40
CA LEU A 69 -10.77 -12.28 0.38
C LEU A 69 -9.48 -13.11 0.31
N ILE A 70 -8.31 -12.49 0.41
CA ILE A 70 -7.03 -13.21 0.32
C ILE A 70 -6.73 -13.98 1.60
N PHE A 71 -6.86 -13.35 2.77
CA PHE A 71 -6.35 -13.86 4.06
C PHE A 71 -7.45 -14.45 4.96
N ASN A 72 -8.55 -14.94 4.37
CA ASN A 72 -9.73 -15.39 5.10
C ASN A 72 -9.47 -16.40 6.25
N SER A 73 -8.48 -17.27 6.10
CA SER A 73 -8.16 -18.34 7.07
C SER A 73 -7.30 -17.81 8.21
N ALA A 74 -6.36 -16.91 7.91
CA ALA A 74 -5.58 -16.21 8.94
C ALA A 74 -6.45 -15.24 9.75
N LEU A 75 -7.48 -14.64 9.13
CA LEU A 75 -8.40 -13.72 9.81
C LEU A 75 -9.36 -14.40 10.79
N GLN A 76 -9.41 -15.73 10.82
CA GLN A 76 -10.12 -16.45 11.89
C GLN A 76 -9.43 -16.32 13.27
N LYS A 77 -8.18 -15.84 13.30
CA LYS A 77 -7.35 -15.72 14.50
C LYS A 77 -6.71 -14.34 14.68
N ASN A 78 -6.83 -13.46 13.69
CA ASN A 78 -6.19 -12.16 13.65
C ASN A 78 -7.18 -11.15 13.11
N ASP A 79 -7.19 -9.94 13.67
CA ASP A 79 -7.87 -8.80 13.07
C ASP A 79 -6.94 -8.10 12.08
N ILE A 80 -7.53 -7.37 11.14
CA ILE A 80 -6.80 -6.46 10.23
C ILE A 80 -6.51 -5.17 10.99
N LEU A 81 -5.23 -4.82 11.18
CA LEU A 81 -4.91 -3.46 11.63
C LEU A 81 -5.02 -2.49 10.46
N ALA A 82 -5.97 -1.55 10.53
CA ALA A 82 -6.09 -0.49 9.54
C ALA A 82 -5.07 0.62 9.81
N ILE A 83 -4.12 0.83 8.89
CA ILE A 83 -3.05 1.83 9.02
C ILE A 83 -3.29 2.96 8.01
N PRO A 84 -3.80 4.14 8.43
CA PRO A 84 -4.11 5.26 7.54
C PRO A 84 -2.96 5.69 6.63
N GLU A 85 -1.73 5.64 7.13
CA GLU A 85 -0.54 6.03 6.38
C GLU A 85 -0.32 5.18 5.13
N ALA A 86 -0.85 3.95 5.10
CA ALA A 86 -0.77 3.05 3.95
C ALA A 86 -1.75 3.38 2.81
N GLN A 87 -2.47 4.50 2.89
CA GLN A 87 -3.38 4.96 1.83
C GLN A 87 -2.64 5.37 0.54
N GLU A 88 -3.35 5.36 -0.60
CA GLU A 88 -2.78 5.77 -1.89
C GLU A 88 -2.30 7.22 -1.83
N ILE A 89 -1.38 7.60 -2.71
CA ILE A 89 -0.71 8.89 -2.62
C ILE A 89 -1.50 10.06 -3.19
N SER A 90 -2.33 9.84 -4.23
CA SER A 90 -2.97 10.97 -4.92
C SER A 90 -4.11 11.57 -4.11
N ASP A 91 -4.53 12.77 -4.47
CA ASP A 91 -5.72 13.41 -3.92
C ASP A 91 -6.99 13.10 -4.73
N HIS A 92 -6.96 12.21 -5.74
CA HIS A 92 -8.16 11.78 -6.50
C HIS A 92 -9.27 11.32 -5.56
N ASN A 93 -10.54 11.59 -5.88
CA ASN A 93 -11.64 11.19 -5.00
C ASN A 93 -11.61 9.67 -4.73
N CYS A 94 -11.21 8.89 -5.73
CA CYS A 94 -10.98 7.45 -5.58
C CYS A 94 -9.87 7.08 -4.60
N ASP A 95 -8.97 8.00 -4.30
CA ASP A 95 -7.86 7.83 -3.34
C ASP A 95 -8.14 8.51 -2.00
N ILE A 96 -9.34 9.07 -1.83
CA ILE A 96 -9.86 9.54 -0.54
C ILE A 96 -10.72 8.43 0.07
N GLY A 97 -10.39 8.05 1.30
CA GLY A 97 -11.12 7.03 2.05
C GLY A 97 -12.45 7.52 2.64
N SER A 98 -13.07 6.69 3.46
CA SER A 98 -14.30 7.02 4.19
C SER A 98 -14.01 7.52 5.62
N PRO A 99 -14.83 8.41 6.21
CA PRO A 99 -14.71 8.79 7.61
C PRO A 99 -14.79 7.58 8.56
N PRO A 100 -14.18 7.62 9.78
CA PRO A 100 -14.11 6.48 10.68
C PRO A 100 -15.46 5.83 10.99
N ALA A 101 -16.51 6.63 11.24
CA ALA A 101 -17.86 6.12 11.50
C ALA A 101 -18.46 5.34 10.31
N VAL A 102 -18.20 5.80 9.08
CA VAL A 102 -18.66 5.13 7.86
C VAL A 102 -17.89 3.84 7.62
N LEU A 103 -16.57 3.83 7.89
CA LEU A 103 -15.76 2.62 7.82
C LEU A 103 -16.21 1.58 8.86
N ALA A 104 -16.48 1.99 10.09
CA ALA A 104 -16.94 1.10 11.15
C ALA A 104 -18.27 0.42 10.78
N GLU A 105 -19.24 1.20 10.31
CA GLU A 105 -20.52 0.66 9.82
C GLU A 105 -20.30 -0.31 8.65
N ARG A 106 -19.43 0.03 7.69
CA ARG A 106 -19.12 -0.85 6.56
C ARG A 106 -18.48 -2.16 7.01
N CYS A 107 -17.58 -2.13 7.99
CA CYS A 107 -16.96 -3.33 8.54
C CYS A 107 -18.00 -4.23 9.23
N ILE A 108 -18.91 -3.64 10.02
CA ILE A 108 -20.01 -4.39 10.67
C ILE A 108 -20.93 -5.03 9.62
N GLN A 109 -21.34 -4.28 8.60
CA GLN A 109 -22.25 -4.77 7.56
C GLN A 109 -21.68 -5.94 6.75
N ASN A 110 -20.36 -6.01 6.61
CA ASN A 110 -19.67 -7.03 5.81
C ASN A 110 -18.99 -8.11 6.67
N ASP A 111 -19.15 -8.06 8.00
CA ASP A 111 -18.47 -8.96 8.95
C ASP A 111 -16.94 -8.96 8.76
N TRP A 112 -16.36 -7.77 8.56
CA TRP A 112 -14.91 -7.61 8.39
C TRP A 112 -14.23 -7.39 9.75
N PRO A 113 -13.30 -8.26 10.16
CA PRO A 113 -12.59 -8.14 11.44
C PRO A 113 -11.48 -7.08 11.32
N VAL A 114 -11.83 -5.81 11.52
CA VAL A 114 -10.90 -4.68 11.35
C VAL A 114 -10.74 -3.91 12.65
N ASP A 115 -9.50 -3.79 13.10
CA ASP A 115 -9.10 -2.85 14.14
C ASP A 115 -8.88 -1.46 13.53
N LEU A 116 -9.78 -0.54 13.86
CA LEU A 116 -9.75 0.86 13.42
C LEU A 116 -9.07 1.79 14.44
N SER A 117 -8.36 1.26 15.44
CA SER A 117 -7.75 2.04 16.54
C SER A 117 -6.78 3.15 16.09
N LEU A 118 -6.17 3.02 14.91
CA LEU A 118 -5.29 4.04 14.33
C LEU A 118 -6.02 5.02 13.40
N VAL A 119 -7.28 4.77 13.07
CA VAL A 119 -8.05 5.54 12.09
C VAL A 119 -8.78 6.69 12.79
N SER A 120 -8.09 7.82 12.94
CA SER A 120 -8.65 9.03 13.55
C SER A 120 -9.47 9.87 12.58
N ASP A 121 -10.31 10.77 13.11
CA ASP A 121 -10.92 11.83 12.29
C ASP A 121 -9.84 12.62 11.53
N GLY A 122 -10.15 13.02 10.30
CA GLY A 122 -9.23 13.74 9.42
C GLY A 122 -8.22 12.87 8.67
N TRP A 123 -8.18 11.55 8.85
CA TRP A 123 -7.25 10.68 8.11
C TRP A 123 -7.42 10.72 6.58
N THR A 124 -8.61 11.13 6.12
CA THR A 124 -8.97 11.31 4.71
C THR A 124 -8.57 12.67 4.15
N ASP A 125 -8.16 13.62 4.99
CA ASP A 125 -7.77 14.96 4.57
C ASP A 125 -6.38 14.93 3.93
N LYS A 126 -6.34 15.23 2.64
CA LYS A 126 -5.13 15.28 1.81
C LYS A 126 -4.71 16.71 1.47
N ASP A 127 -4.98 17.65 2.37
CA ASP A 127 -4.41 18.99 2.29
C ASP A 127 -2.92 18.94 1.95
N LEU A 128 -2.49 19.84 1.07
CA LEU A 128 -1.12 19.86 0.59
C LEU A 128 -0.12 19.99 1.74
N TYR A 129 -0.42 20.74 2.79
CA TYR A 129 0.51 20.94 3.91
C TYR A 129 0.34 19.90 5.02
N GLY A 130 -0.64 19.00 4.90
CA GLY A 130 -0.97 17.99 5.87
C GLY A 130 -0.10 16.71 5.80
N PRO A 131 -0.22 15.83 6.80
CA PRO A 131 0.54 14.58 6.85
C PRO A 131 0.15 13.57 5.76
N ASN A 132 -1.07 13.66 5.22
CA ASN A 132 -1.55 12.80 4.14
C ASN A 132 -1.41 13.43 2.75
N SER A 133 -0.69 14.54 2.68
CA SER A 133 -0.44 15.26 1.43
C SER A 133 0.06 14.32 0.32
N PRO A 134 -0.36 14.57 -0.93
CA PRO A 134 0.16 13.85 -2.08
C PRO A 134 1.63 14.16 -2.39
N ILE A 135 2.23 15.17 -1.75
CA ILE A 135 3.63 15.54 -1.97
C ILE A 135 4.58 14.41 -1.56
N THR A 136 5.64 14.22 -2.34
CA THR A 136 6.58 13.10 -2.19
C THR A 136 7.18 12.99 -0.79
N GLY A 137 7.50 14.12 -0.14
CA GLY A 137 8.01 14.15 1.23
C GLY A 137 7.03 13.58 2.26
N ALA A 138 5.74 13.93 2.16
CA ALA A 138 4.70 13.39 3.03
C ALA A 138 4.46 11.90 2.75
N CYS A 139 4.45 11.49 1.47
CA CYS A 139 4.34 10.09 1.07
C CYS A 139 5.49 9.24 1.64
N ALA A 140 6.73 9.73 1.57
CA ALA A 140 7.90 9.06 2.13
C ALA A 140 7.81 8.93 3.67
N GLN A 141 7.34 9.98 4.35
CA GLN A 141 7.15 9.96 5.80
C GLN A 141 6.07 8.94 6.22
N ARG A 142 4.96 8.88 5.48
CA ARG A 142 3.91 7.87 5.70
C ARG A 142 4.43 6.45 5.48
N ALA A 143 5.16 6.21 4.40
CA ALA A 143 5.80 4.93 4.14
C ALA A 143 6.74 4.49 5.26
N ARG A 144 7.55 5.43 5.79
CA ARG A 144 8.40 5.20 6.96
C ARG A 144 7.58 4.81 8.20
N THR A 145 6.49 5.52 8.49
CA THR A 145 5.59 5.18 9.61
C THR A 145 5.06 3.77 9.49
N VAL A 146 4.57 3.37 8.31
CA VAL A 146 4.07 1.99 8.09
C VAL A 146 5.16 0.97 8.35
N ARG A 147 6.37 1.14 7.80
CA ARG A 147 7.49 0.19 8.04
C ARG A 147 7.82 0.04 9.51
N ARG A 148 7.81 1.13 10.27
CA ARG A 148 8.06 1.12 11.72
C ARG A 148 6.96 0.38 12.48
N ILE A 149 5.69 0.62 12.16
CA ILE A 149 4.57 -0.12 12.77
C ILE A 149 4.73 -1.63 12.51
N LEU A 150 5.04 -2.02 11.27
CA LEU A 150 5.27 -3.43 10.94
C LEU A 150 6.43 -4.02 11.76
N ARG A 151 7.53 -3.27 11.88
CA ARG A 151 8.71 -3.68 12.65
C ARG A 151 8.39 -3.87 14.12
N GLU A 152 7.79 -2.86 14.74
CA GLU A 152 7.44 -2.86 16.16
C GLU A 152 6.53 -4.03 16.49
N ARG A 153 5.48 -4.25 15.68
CA ARG A 153 4.61 -5.43 15.81
C ARG A 153 5.38 -6.74 15.73
N THR A 154 6.30 -6.87 14.78
CA THR A 154 7.08 -8.11 14.63
C THR A 154 8.08 -8.35 15.76
N ASN A 155 8.57 -7.28 16.40
CA ASN A 155 9.46 -7.37 17.56
C ASN A 155 8.72 -7.79 18.83
N GLU A 156 7.44 -7.44 18.95
CA GLU A 156 6.55 -7.87 20.05
C GLU A 156 6.15 -9.35 19.94
N MET A 157 6.29 -9.96 18.75
CA MET A 157 5.93 -11.36 18.52
C MET A 157 7.02 -12.30 19.03
N SER A 158 6.63 -13.36 19.75
CA SER A 158 7.52 -14.47 20.07
C SER A 158 7.99 -15.15 18.78
N ARG A 159 9.28 -15.03 18.49
CA ARG A 159 9.93 -15.73 17.37
C ARG A 159 10.45 -17.07 17.88
N ASP A 160 9.79 -18.15 17.48
CA ASP A 160 10.38 -19.48 17.64
C ASP A 160 11.65 -19.55 16.78
N THR A 161 12.74 -20.07 17.31
CA THR A 161 14.08 -19.62 16.87
C THR A 161 14.48 -20.08 15.46
N ASP A 162 13.71 -20.94 14.81
CA ASP A 162 14.05 -21.51 13.50
C ASP A 162 13.00 -21.32 12.38
N GLU A 163 11.79 -20.81 12.65
CA GLU A 163 10.76 -20.62 11.60
C GLU A 163 10.58 -19.16 11.17
N ASP A 164 10.44 -18.94 9.85
CA ASP A 164 10.09 -17.63 9.29
C ASP A 164 8.70 -17.17 9.78
N VAL A 165 8.60 -15.90 10.18
CA VAL A 165 7.34 -15.24 10.55
C VAL A 165 6.78 -14.51 9.34
N HIS A 166 5.50 -14.74 9.03
CA HIS A 166 4.85 -14.10 7.89
C HIS A 166 3.90 -13.00 8.35
N ILE A 167 3.98 -11.83 7.73
CA ILE A 167 3.02 -10.73 7.91
C ILE A 167 2.53 -10.24 6.55
N ALA A 168 1.36 -9.62 6.50
CA ALA A 168 0.80 -9.03 5.29
C ALA A 168 0.58 -7.52 5.42
N LEU A 169 0.84 -6.78 4.34
CA LEU A 169 0.43 -5.40 4.16
C LEU A 169 -0.33 -5.28 2.84
N VAL A 170 -1.63 -4.97 2.89
CA VAL A 170 -2.44 -4.72 1.69
C VAL A 170 -2.64 -3.23 1.48
N ALA A 171 -2.07 -2.70 0.41
CA ALA A 171 -2.00 -1.27 0.14
C ALA A 171 -2.22 -0.96 -1.35
N HIS A 172 -1.68 0.16 -1.83
CA HIS A 172 -1.91 0.69 -3.18
C HIS A 172 -0.62 0.80 -3.98
N GLY A 173 -0.75 0.91 -5.30
CA GLY A 173 0.37 0.73 -6.21
C GLY A 173 1.44 1.80 -6.07
N SER A 174 1.04 3.08 -6.03
CA SER A 174 2.01 4.17 -5.93
C SER A 174 2.59 4.27 -4.52
N PHE A 175 1.76 4.10 -3.48
CA PHE A 175 2.23 4.00 -2.09
C PHE A 175 3.29 2.92 -1.90
N LEU A 176 3.11 1.73 -2.50
CA LEU A 176 4.05 0.62 -2.33
C LEU A 176 5.45 0.90 -2.89
N HIS A 177 5.60 1.81 -3.86
CA HIS A 177 6.92 2.28 -4.30
C HIS A 177 7.64 3.09 -3.21
N TYR A 178 6.93 3.96 -2.49
CA TYR A 178 7.50 4.67 -1.34
C TYR A 178 7.79 3.73 -0.17
N PHE A 179 6.91 2.75 0.08
CA PHE A 179 7.10 1.73 1.10
C PHE A 179 8.41 0.96 0.90
N SER A 180 8.68 0.49 -0.32
CA SER A 180 9.85 -0.34 -0.61
C SER A 180 11.10 0.43 -1.04
N ASN A 181 10.96 1.70 -1.42
CA ASN A 181 11.98 2.45 -2.17
C ASN A 181 12.43 1.77 -3.47
N ASP A 182 11.55 0.95 -4.07
CA ASP A 182 11.82 0.30 -5.35
C ASP A 182 11.07 1.01 -6.46
N TRP A 183 11.82 1.65 -7.35
CA TRP A 183 11.32 2.43 -8.47
C TRP A 183 11.47 1.70 -9.81
N GLU A 184 11.98 0.46 -9.82
CA GLU A 184 12.05 -0.34 -11.03
C GLU A 184 10.66 -0.53 -11.65
N HIS A 185 10.54 -0.21 -12.94
CA HIS A 185 9.31 -0.36 -13.72
C HIS A 185 8.10 0.44 -13.20
N SER A 186 8.31 1.42 -12.32
CA SER A 186 7.26 2.24 -11.70
C SER A 186 6.44 3.09 -12.68
N THR A 187 6.84 3.16 -13.95
CA THR A 187 6.13 3.86 -15.05
C THR A 187 5.44 2.91 -16.04
N LEU A 188 5.41 1.59 -15.81
CA LEU A 188 4.79 0.65 -16.76
C LEU A 188 3.24 0.72 -16.81
N GLY A 189 2.61 1.23 -15.76
CA GLY A 189 1.18 1.52 -15.73
C GLY A 189 0.93 2.97 -15.30
N CYS A 190 -0.35 3.35 -15.19
CA CYS A 190 -0.75 4.66 -14.67
C CYS A 190 -0.34 4.77 -13.19
N GLY A 191 0.73 5.50 -12.91
CA GLY A 191 1.23 5.79 -11.56
C GLY A 191 1.88 4.63 -10.81
N THR A 192 2.04 3.45 -11.42
CA THR A 192 2.62 2.29 -10.71
C THR A 192 3.07 1.17 -11.64
N GLY A 193 4.13 0.46 -11.23
CA GLY A 193 4.60 -0.79 -11.84
C GLY A 193 3.98 -2.06 -11.25
N TRP A 194 3.03 -1.94 -10.31
CA TRP A 194 2.34 -3.07 -9.68
C TRP A 194 1.09 -3.43 -10.48
N LYS A 195 0.83 -4.72 -10.71
CA LYS A 195 -0.46 -5.20 -11.23
C LYS A 195 -1.48 -5.29 -10.09
N ASN A 196 -2.77 -5.20 -10.44
CA ASN A 196 -3.84 -5.44 -9.47
C ASN A 196 -3.67 -6.83 -8.83
N CYS A 197 -3.79 -6.90 -7.51
CA CYS A 197 -3.59 -8.12 -6.73
C CYS A 197 -2.18 -8.76 -6.86
N GLU A 198 -1.18 -8.00 -7.32
CA GLU A 198 0.21 -8.43 -7.29
C GLU A 198 0.73 -8.48 -5.85
N THR A 199 1.53 -9.50 -5.57
CA THR A 199 2.21 -9.68 -4.29
C THR A 199 3.71 -9.66 -4.53
N ARG A 200 4.43 -8.87 -3.74
CA ARG A 200 5.88 -8.95 -3.63
C ARG A 200 6.28 -9.23 -2.18
N ARG A 201 7.37 -9.96 -2.00
CA ARG A 201 7.88 -10.36 -0.69
C ARG A 201 9.09 -9.53 -0.34
N TYR A 202 9.12 -9.06 0.89
CA TYR A 202 10.20 -8.26 1.44
C TYR A 202 10.72 -8.85 2.73
N VAL A 203 11.99 -8.58 2.99
CA VAL A 203 12.59 -8.71 4.31
C VAL A 203 13.05 -7.34 4.76
N PHE A 204 13.16 -7.16 6.06
CA PHE A 204 13.80 -5.98 6.59
C PHE A 204 15.30 -5.97 6.26
N GLN A 205 15.85 -4.80 5.93
CA GLN A 205 17.25 -4.67 5.51
C GLN A 205 18.22 -4.93 6.67
N ASN A 206 17.88 -4.44 7.86
CA ASN A 206 18.65 -4.62 9.10
C ASN A 206 17.69 -5.03 10.22
N ASP A 207 18.13 -5.89 11.14
CA ASP A 207 17.27 -6.42 12.20
C ASP A 207 17.14 -5.51 13.43
N GLU A 208 18.14 -4.68 13.76
CA GLU A 208 18.19 -4.05 15.10
C GLU A 208 18.65 -2.56 15.16
N SER A 209 19.03 -1.92 14.05
CA SER A 209 19.64 -0.56 14.08
C SER A 209 19.09 0.46 13.08
N ASP A 210 18.04 0.11 12.35
CA ASP A 210 17.49 0.97 11.30
C ASP A 210 16.23 1.70 11.79
N GLU A 211 16.39 3.00 12.08
CA GLU A 211 15.29 3.87 12.52
C GLU A 211 14.18 4.04 11.48
N ASP A 212 14.49 3.83 10.19
CA ASP A 212 13.57 3.96 9.08
C ASP A 212 12.91 2.62 8.69
N ALA A 213 13.40 1.53 9.27
CA ALA A 213 12.95 0.16 9.08
C ALA A 213 12.84 -0.24 7.59
N TRP A 214 13.82 0.16 6.77
CA TRP A 214 13.86 -0.14 5.33
C TRP A 214 13.72 -1.64 5.04
N VAL A 215 13.13 -1.92 3.89
CA VAL A 215 12.84 -3.27 3.42
C VAL A 215 13.47 -3.49 2.05
N VAL A 216 13.85 -4.73 1.78
CA VAL A 216 14.42 -5.15 0.50
C VAL A 216 13.58 -6.29 -0.06
N GLU A 217 13.23 -6.20 -1.35
CA GLU A 217 12.48 -7.27 -2.02
C GLU A 217 13.34 -8.53 -2.09
N THR A 218 12.77 -9.70 -1.77
CA THR A 218 13.53 -10.95 -1.83
C THR A 218 13.81 -11.36 -3.27
N ASP A 219 14.93 -12.06 -3.49
CA ASP A 219 15.30 -12.56 -4.82
C ASP A 219 14.18 -13.42 -5.42
N GLU A 220 13.53 -14.28 -4.63
CA GLU A 220 12.43 -15.12 -5.11
C GLU A 220 11.23 -14.30 -5.60
N SER A 221 10.97 -13.16 -4.96
CA SER A 221 9.93 -12.22 -5.40
C SER A 221 10.30 -11.54 -6.71
N ARG A 222 11.55 -11.05 -6.82
CA ARG A 222 12.08 -10.43 -8.04
C ARG A 222 12.01 -11.37 -9.24
N HIS A 223 12.48 -12.61 -9.07
CA HIS A 223 12.41 -13.63 -10.12
C HIS A 223 10.97 -13.97 -10.50
N ALA A 224 10.05 -14.05 -9.53
CA ALA A 224 8.64 -14.34 -9.80
C ALA A 224 7.95 -13.28 -10.66
N ARG A 225 8.41 -12.03 -10.63
CA ARG A 225 7.94 -10.95 -11.52
C ARG A 225 8.82 -10.72 -12.75
N GLY A 226 9.73 -11.64 -13.05
CA GLY A 226 10.51 -11.68 -14.29
C GLY A 226 11.79 -10.84 -14.29
N LEU A 227 12.23 -10.34 -13.15
CA LEU A 227 13.51 -9.63 -13.05
C LEU A 227 14.68 -10.61 -12.98
N GLN A 228 15.82 -10.17 -13.52
CA GLN A 228 17.09 -10.88 -13.49
C GLN A 228 18.12 -9.99 -12.80
N GLY A 229 18.91 -10.57 -11.89
CA GLY A 229 19.98 -9.85 -11.19
C GLY A 229 19.54 -9.17 -9.88
N PRO A 230 20.52 -8.58 -9.17
CA PRO A 230 20.28 -7.99 -7.86
C PRO A 230 19.33 -6.79 -7.95
N ALA A 231 18.80 -6.36 -6.81
CA ALA A 231 18.14 -5.06 -6.71
C ALA A 231 19.13 -3.95 -7.11
N PRO A 232 18.66 -2.89 -7.80
CA PRO A 232 19.49 -1.73 -8.09
C PRO A 232 20.06 -1.14 -6.80
N SER A 233 21.27 -0.58 -6.91
CA SER A 233 21.91 0.17 -5.84
C SER A 233 21.10 1.39 -5.44
N ALA A 234 21.40 1.97 -4.27
CA ALA A 234 20.74 3.19 -3.80
C ALA A 234 20.89 4.36 -4.80
N GLU A 235 22.05 4.49 -5.46
CA GLU A 235 22.27 5.52 -6.48
C GLU A 235 21.41 5.27 -7.74
N GLU A 236 21.24 4.01 -8.14
CA GLU A 236 20.37 3.65 -9.27
C GLU A 236 18.90 3.85 -8.92
N GLN A 237 18.47 3.49 -7.70
CA GLN A 237 17.11 3.76 -7.23
C GLN A 237 16.79 5.26 -7.22
N GLN A 238 17.75 6.11 -6.82
CA GLN A 238 17.58 7.56 -6.88
C GLN A 238 17.37 8.06 -8.33
N LYS A 239 18.15 7.55 -9.29
CA LYS A 239 18.00 7.89 -10.71
C LYS A 239 16.66 7.38 -11.27
N LEU A 240 16.21 6.21 -10.83
CA LEU A 240 14.92 5.65 -11.21
C LEU A 240 13.79 6.52 -10.65
N TYR A 241 13.84 6.89 -9.37
CA TYR A 241 12.87 7.79 -8.74
C TYR A 241 12.70 9.09 -9.51
N GLU A 242 13.80 9.76 -9.87
CA GLU A 242 13.75 11.01 -10.65
C GLU A 242 13.05 10.82 -12.00
N LYS A 243 13.33 9.72 -12.69
CA LYS A 243 12.64 9.35 -13.93
C LYS A 243 11.17 9.04 -13.69
N THR A 244 10.83 8.38 -12.58
CA THR A 244 9.46 8.06 -12.21
C THR A 244 8.64 9.31 -12.00
N MET A 245 9.17 10.31 -11.28
CA MET A 245 8.45 11.56 -11.04
C MET A 245 8.11 12.28 -12.33
N VAL A 246 9.01 12.25 -13.32
CA VAL A 246 8.72 12.79 -14.66
C VAL A 246 7.71 11.90 -15.40
N GLY A 247 7.93 10.59 -15.42
CA GLY A 247 7.07 9.64 -16.15
C GLY A 247 5.63 9.59 -15.62
N TRP A 248 5.41 9.78 -14.32
CA TRP A 248 4.08 9.90 -13.74
C TRP A 248 3.36 11.17 -14.24
N VAL A 249 4.07 12.29 -14.33
CA VAL A 249 3.52 13.53 -14.91
C VAL A 249 3.18 13.35 -16.39
N GLU A 250 4.04 12.66 -17.15
CA GLU A 250 3.77 12.33 -18.56
C GLU A 250 2.55 11.42 -18.76
N GLN A 251 2.12 10.71 -17.72
CA GLN A 251 0.90 9.89 -17.70
C GLN A 251 -0.33 10.67 -17.23
N GLY A 252 -0.22 11.99 -17.02
CA GLY A 252 -1.33 12.84 -16.60
C GLY A 252 -1.52 12.96 -15.09
N LEU A 253 -0.58 12.45 -14.28
CA LEU A 253 -0.63 12.64 -12.83
C LEU A 253 -0.09 14.02 -12.42
N PRO A 254 -0.51 14.57 -11.27
CA PRO A 254 0.02 15.83 -10.77
C PRO A 254 1.52 15.75 -10.49
N ASP A 255 2.25 16.86 -10.70
CA ASP A 255 3.65 16.96 -10.29
C ASP A 255 3.76 17.20 -8.78
N ILE A 256 3.86 16.10 -8.05
CA ILE A 256 3.86 16.05 -6.58
C ILE A 256 5.24 16.27 -5.93
N ARG A 257 6.24 16.75 -6.68
CA ARG A 257 7.59 16.98 -6.12
C ARG A 257 7.63 18.14 -5.14
N TYR A 258 6.89 19.21 -5.43
CA TYR A 258 6.86 20.43 -4.61
C TYR A 258 5.44 21.00 -4.53
N TYR A 259 5.15 21.75 -3.47
CA TYR A 259 3.85 22.43 -3.32
C TYR A 259 3.51 23.33 -4.52
N ALA A 260 4.49 24.11 -4.98
CA ALA A 260 4.30 25.04 -6.10
C ALA A 260 3.90 24.34 -7.39
N THR A 261 4.37 23.12 -7.63
CA THR A 261 4.04 22.35 -8.83
C THR A 261 2.71 21.60 -8.67
N ALA A 262 2.42 21.08 -7.47
CA ALA A 262 1.15 20.40 -7.20
C ALA A 262 -0.05 21.35 -7.26
N LEU A 263 0.10 22.60 -6.81
CA LEU A 263 -0.95 23.62 -6.86
C LEU A 263 -1.42 23.96 -8.28
N ALA A 264 -0.61 23.71 -9.30
CA ALA A 264 -0.96 23.99 -10.70
C ALA A 264 -1.98 22.98 -11.28
N HIS A 265 -2.41 21.98 -10.49
CA HIS A 265 -3.37 20.97 -10.92
C HIS A 265 -4.82 21.48 -10.79
N PRO A 266 -5.72 21.20 -11.76
CA PRO A 266 -7.06 21.80 -11.85
C PRO A 266 -7.92 21.75 -10.58
N ARG A 267 -7.82 20.68 -9.80
CA ARG A 267 -8.62 20.53 -8.57
C ARG A 267 -8.23 21.50 -7.44
N HIS A 268 -6.99 21.99 -7.40
CA HIS A 268 -6.58 22.99 -6.41
C HIS A 268 -6.96 24.42 -6.85
N GLU A 269 -7.08 24.68 -8.16
CA GLU A 269 -7.59 25.98 -8.65
C GLU A 269 -9.06 26.21 -8.26
N ASP A 270 -9.84 25.14 -8.14
CA ASP A 270 -11.25 25.21 -7.74
C ASP A 270 -11.42 25.36 -6.22
N GLN A 271 -10.51 24.83 -5.41
CA GLN A 271 -10.49 25.08 -3.95
C GLN A 271 -10.00 26.49 -3.59
N ALA A 272 -9.15 27.11 -4.41
CA ALA A 272 -8.68 28.49 -4.19
C ALA A 272 -9.75 29.57 -4.49
N LYS A 273 -10.94 29.18 -4.97
CA LYS A 273 -12.05 30.08 -5.35
C LYS A 273 -13.28 29.98 -4.43
N LEU A 274 -13.20 29.21 -3.34
CA LEU A 274 -14.20 29.11 -2.27
C LEU A 274 -13.67 29.71 -0.98
#